data_AF-A0A131YDP2-F1
#
_entry.id   AF-A0A131YDP2-F1
#
_cell.length_a   1.000
_cell.length_b   1.000
_cell.length_c   1.000
_cell.angle_alpha   90.00
_cell.angle_beta   90.00
_cell.angle_gamma   90.00
#
_symmetry.space_group_name_H-M   'P 1'
#
loop_
_entity.id
_entity.type
_entity.pdbx_description
1 polymer ?
#
loop_
_entity_poly.entity_id
_entity_poly.type
_entity_poly.pdbx_seq_one_letter_code
_entity_poly.pdbx_strand_id
1 'polypeptide(L)'
;MVRNQCEFDCFFAAFKKKIAKKSSSELHAILVLDEIQVRKEMSVNTKTMTNAVFVDPGEVASSSNALADHGLVLTFRAFGNS
;
A
#
# COMPACT_ATOMS: atom_id res chain seq x y z
N MET A 1 -10.89 7.09 8.21
CA MET A 1 -10.39 6.46 6.96
C MET A 1 -9.81 7.57 6.11
N VAL A 2 -8.48 7.66 6.00
CA VAL A 2 -7.83 8.70 5.20
C VAL A 2 -8.03 8.33 3.73
N ARG A 3 -8.80 9.15 2.99
CA ARG A 3 -8.93 9.03 1.54
C ARG A 3 -7.69 9.66 0.90
N ASN A 4 -6.76 8.84 0.45
CA ASN A 4 -5.65 9.30 -0.38
C ASN A 4 -5.98 8.97 -1.83
N GLN A 5 -6.00 9.99 -2.69
CA GLN A 5 -6.13 9.82 -4.15
C GLN A 5 -4.84 9.29 -4.79
N CYS A 6 -3.73 9.21 -4.04
CA CYS A 6 -2.49 8.56 -4.47
C CYS A 6 -2.28 7.30 -3.64
N GLU A 7 -2.13 6.16 -4.31
CA GLU A 7 -2.03 4.84 -3.67
C GLU A 7 -0.65 4.68 -3.00
N PHE A 8 0.40 4.62 -3.81
CA PHE A 8 1.74 4.29 -3.35
C PHE A 8 2.54 5.52 -2.87
N ASP A 9 2.36 6.67 -3.52
CA ASP A 9 3.09 7.91 -3.17
C ASP A 9 2.68 8.47 -1.80
N CYS A 10 1.39 8.41 -1.45
CA CYS A 10 0.94 8.86 -0.13
C CYS A 10 1.45 7.92 0.98
N PHE A 11 1.54 6.62 0.70
CA PHE A 11 2.16 5.67 1.61
C PHE A 11 3.62 6.05 1.85
N PHE A 12 4.42 6.27 0.81
CA PHE A 12 5.83 6.64 0.97
C PHE A 12 6.02 8.00 1.65
N ALA A 13 5.16 8.98 1.36
CA ALA A 13 5.17 10.26 2.06
C ALA A 13 4.90 10.09 3.57
N ALA A 14 3.92 9.26 3.95
CA ALA A 14 3.63 8.95 5.34
C ALA A 14 4.74 8.13 6.00
N PHE A 15 5.28 7.15 5.27
CA PHE A 15 6.39 6.31 5.71
C PHE A 15 7.64 7.15 5.97
N LYS A 16 8.03 8.02 5.05
CA LYS A 16 9.16 8.97 5.21
C LYS A 16 9.00 9.83 6.46
N LYS A 17 7.80 10.38 6.71
CA LYS A 17 7.51 11.15 7.92
C LYS A 17 7.64 10.30 9.19
N LYS A 18 7.28 9.01 9.14
CA LYS A 18 7.38 8.09 10.28
C LYS A 18 8.84 7.69 10.55
N ILE A 19 9.63 7.43 9.51
CA ILE A 19 11.05 7.12 9.61
C ILE A 19 11.86 8.33 10.10
N ALA A 20 11.53 9.55 9.66
CA ALA A 20 12.22 10.76 10.10
C ALA A 20 12.10 11.05 11.61
N LYS A 21 11.15 10.41 12.31
CA LYS A 21 10.97 10.54 13.78
C LYS A 21 11.73 9.47 14.57
N LYS A 22 12.38 8.51 13.90
CA LYS A 22 13.11 7.42 14.55
C LYS A 22 14.54 7.83 14.87
N SER A 23 15.04 7.30 15.97
CA SER A 23 16.44 7.46 16.39
C SER A 23 17.38 6.63 15.50
N SER A 24 18.69 6.93 15.55
CA SER A 24 19.71 6.21 14.77
C SER A 24 19.72 4.70 15.01
N SER A 25 19.44 4.25 16.24
CA SER A 25 19.35 2.82 16.58
C SER A 25 18.10 2.16 15.99
N GLU A 26 16.96 2.85 15.98
CA GLU A 26 15.71 2.35 15.39
C GLU A 26 15.72 2.32 13.86
N LEU A 27 16.63 3.07 13.22
CA LEU A 27 16.85 3.04 11.78
C LEU A 27 17.60 1.79 11.32
N HIS A 28 18.31 1.11 12.23
CA HIS A 28 18.78 -0.25 11.99
C HIS A 28 17.55 -1.15 12.00
N ALA A 29 17.07 -1.47 10.81
CA ALA A 29 15.77 -2.09 10.62
C ALA A 29 15.77 -2.95 9.35
N ILE A 30 14.79 -3.84 9.25
CA ILE A 30 14.44 -4.52 8.00
C ILE A 30 13.11 -3.99 7.48
N LEU A 31 13.07 -3.82 6.16
CA LEU A 31 11.84 -3.66 5.42
C LEU A 31 11.54 -4.99 4.74
N VAL A 32 10.44 -5.62 5.12
CA VAL A 32 9.97 -6.87 4.54
C VAL A 32 8.89 -6.56 3.53
N LEU A 33 9.07 -7.07 2.32
CA LEU A 33 8.10 -7.06 1.25
C LEU A 33 7.66 -8.49 1.01
N ASP A 34 6.35 -8.69 0.96
CA ASP A 34 5.76 -9.99 0.66
C ASP A 34 4.40 -9.79 -0.02
N GLU A 35 3.83 -10.88 -0.49
CA GLU A 35 2.54 -10.91 -1.15
C GLU A 35 1.58 -11.82 -0.37
N ILE A 36 0.33 -11.39 -0.24
CA ILE A 36 -0.73 -12.25 0.30
C ILE A 36 -1.79 -12.47 -0.77
N GLN A 37 -2.17 -13.73 -0.96
CA GLN A 37 -3.29 -14.06 -1.82
C GLN A 37 -4.60 -13.56 -1.18
N VAL A 38 -5.33 -12.73 -1.93
CA VAL A 38 -6.64 -12.21 -1.54
C VAL A 38 -7.72 -12.84 -2.43
N ARG A 39 -8.96 -12.86 -1.93
CA ARG A 39 -10.08 -13.31 -2.73
C ARG A 39 -10.35 -12.29 -3.84
N LYS A 40 -10.51 -12.77 -5.08
CA LYS A 40 -10.99 -11.97 -6.22
C LYS A 40 -12.40 -11.47 -5.94
N GLU A 41 -12.51 -10.24 -5.46
CA GLU A 41 -13.80 -9.58 -5.23
C GLU A 41 -13.75 -8.14 -5.74
N MET A 42 -14.88 -7.66 -6.26
CA MET A 42 -15.03 -6.27 -6.65
C MET A 42 -15.44 -5.46 -5.42
N SER A 43 -14.49 -4.71 -4.86
CA SER A 43 -14.78 -3.82 -3.74
C SER A 43 -15.51 -2.57 -4.26
N VAL A 44 -16.81 -2.52 -4.04
CA VAL A 44 -17.66 -1.37 -4.41
C VAL A 44 -17.92 -0.51 -3.18
N ASN A 45 -17.65 0.79 -3.26
CA ASN A 45 -18.10 1.72 -2.24
C ASN A 45 -19.60 1.99 -2.41
N THR A 46 -20.43 1.49 -1.50
CA THR A 46 -21.90 1.58 -1.61
C THR A 46 -22.45 3.01 -1.59
N LYS A 47 -21.71 4.00 -1.08
CA LYS A 47 -22.13 5.40 -1.05
C LYS A 47 -21.84 6.16 -2.34
N THR A 48 -20.79 5.75 -3.06
CA THR A 48 -20.33 6.43 -4.28
C THR A 48 -20.47 5.57 -5.53
N MET A 49 -20.85 4.30 -5.39
CA MET A 49 -20.87 3.28 -6.46
C MET A 49 -19.54 3.19 -7.21
N THR A 50 -18.43 3.57 -6.57
CA THR A 50 -17.10 3.55 -7.16
C THR A 50 -16.41 2.24 -6.80
N ASN A 51 -15.84 1.59 -7.81
CA ASN A 51 -15.03 0.39 -7.62
C ASN A 51 -13.61 0.81 -7.18
N ALA A 52 -13.06 0.12 -6.19
CA ALA A 52 -11.63 0.19 -5.90
C ALA A 52 -10.91 -0.71 -6.90
N VAL A 53 -10.43 -0.13 -7.99
CA VAL A 53 -9.58 -0.82 -8.97
C VAL A 53 -8.20 -0.21 -8.87
N PHE A 54 -7.18 -1.05 -8.67
CA PHE A 54 -5.78 -0.65 -8.77
C PHE A 54 -5.44 -0.60 -10.26
N VAL A 55 -5.21 0.59 -10.80
CA VAL A 55 -4.90 0.79 -12.22
C VAL A 55 -3.40 0.94 -12.37
N ASP A 56 -2.78 0.05 -13.16
CA ASP A 56 -1.36 0.12 -13.47
C ASP A 56 -1.04 1.46 -14.17
N PRO A 57 -0.19 2.33 -13.60
CA PRO A 57 0.13 3.63 -14.19
C PRO A 57 1.07 3.53 -15.40
N GLY A 58 1.54 2.33 -15.77
CA GLY A 58 2.62 2.12 -16.74
C GLY A 58 2.26 2.23 -18.23
N GLU A 59 1.03 1.96 -18.65
CA GLU A 59 0.62 2.09 -20.05
C GLU A 59 -0.86 2.46 -20.14
N VAL A 60 -1.26 3.06 -21.25
CA VAL A 60 -2.64 3.49 -21.58
C VAL A 60 -3.63 2.41 -21.12
N ALA A 61 -4.23 2.62 -19.95
CA ALA A 61 -4.94 1.57 -19.24
C ALA A 61 -6.18 1.16 -20.03
N SER A 62 -6.05 0.13 -20.85
CA SER A 62 -7.21 -0.66 -21.26
C SER A 62 -7.90 -1.09 -19.96
N SER A 63 -9.20 -0.82 -19.83
CA SER A 63 -9.98 -1.11 -18.63
C SER A 63 -9.92 -2.61 -18.34
N SER A 64 -8.93 -3.00 -17.55
CA SER A 64 -8.72 -4.37 -17.13
C SER A 64 -9.82 -4.69 -16.12
N ASN A 65 -10.75 -5.57 -16.50
CA ASN A 65 -11.72 -6.15 -15.57
C ASN A 65 -11.04 -7.20 -14.65
N ALA A 66 -9.72 -7.29 -14.64
CA ALA A 66 -9.00 -8.23 -13.80
C ALA A 66 -9.12 -7.80 -12.33
N LEU A 67 -9.74 -8.66 -11.53
CA LEU A 67 -9.79 -8.50 -10.08
C LEU A 67 -8.42 -8.86 -9.51
N ALA A 68 -7.93 -8.05 -8.57
CA ALA A 68 -6.74 -8.37 -7.81
C ALA A 68 -6.96 -9.67 -7.03
N ASP A 69 -6.03 -10.61 -7.16
CA ASP A 69 -5.92 -11.83 -6.36
C ASP A 69 -4.77 -11.80 -5.38
N HIS A 70 -3.99 -10.72 -5.37
CA HIS A 70 -2.89 -10.56 -4.46
C HIS A 70 -2.80 -9.13 -3.92
N GLY A 71 -2.38 -9.03 -2.66
CA GLY A 71 -2.08 -7.77 -2.00
C GLY A 71 -0.61 -7.69 -1.66
N LEU A 72 0.03 -6.57 -2.00
CA LEU A 72 1.40 -6.28 -1.60
C LEU A 72 1.44 -5.87 -0.12
N VAL A 73 2.26 -6.55 0.66
CA VAL A 73 2.45 -6.30 2.10
C VAL A 73 3.83 -5.69 2.33
N LEU A 74 3.85 -4.54 3.01
CA LEU A 74 5.06 -3.82 3.41
C LEU A 74 5.12 -3.74 4.93
N THR A 75 6.16 -4.32 5.52
CA THR A 75 6.38 -4.28 6.98
C THR A 75 7.75 -3.71 7.32
N PHE A 76 7.79 -2.67 8.16
CA PHE A 76 9.03 -2.13 8.72
C PHE A 76 9.24 -2.65 10.14
N ARG A 77 10.38 -3.30 10.40
CA ARG A 77 10.78 -3.77 11.74
C ARG A 77 12.13 -3.19 12.12
N ALA A 78 12.12 -2.30 13.11
CA ALA A 78 13.34 -1.82 13.75
C ALA A 78 13.96 -2.92 14.62
N PHE A 79 15.28 -3.02 14.62
CA PHE A 79 16.04 -3.92 15.49
C PHE A 79 16.26 -3.30 16.87
N GLY A 80 16.49 -1.99 16.94
CA GLY A 80 16.51 -1.26 18.20
C GLY A 80 15.09 -0.93 18.64
N ASN A 81 14.51 -1.73 19.53
CA ASN A 81 13.54 -1.38 20.57
C ASN A 81 13.13 -2.66 21.32
N SER A 82 13.79 -2.92 22.46
CA SER A 82 13.27 -3.72 23.57
C SER A 82 12.58 -2.81 24.58
#